data_AF-A0AB37C817-F1
#
_entry.id   AF-A0AB37C817-F1
#
_cell.length_a   1.000
_cell.length_b   1.000
_cell.length_c   1.000
_cell.angle_alpha   90.00
_cell.angle_beta   90.00
_cell.angle_gamma   90.00
#
_symmetry.space_group_name_H-M   'P 1'
#
loop_
_entity.id
_entity.type
_entity.pdbx_description
1 polymer ?
#
loop_
_entity_poly.entity_id
_entity_poly.type
_entity_poly.pdbx_seq_one_letter_code
_entity_poly.pdbx_strand_id
1 'polypeptide(L)'
;MIEITNIKDRYKILIIYFITTIISMIIAGFLVEYDYIQSCLRNYLWPLIAFTISFLILIRLFKVKFKSVLIFLGIIIFLLLFVLLNLDFFALGSGNTPDGGIFPRMTFIALYTTLPFQAVIKVLDGYDIYKFSYIMVPIYMLSLIFLNYITLKFKVKKQSK
;
A
#
# COMPACT_ATOMS: atom_id res chain seq x y z
N MET A 1 -2.07 14.64 -28.18
CA MET A 1 -2.21 13.40 -27.39
C MET A 1 -0.82 13.07 -26.83
N ILE A 2 -0.58 13.28 -25.54
CA ILE A 2 0.75 13.04 -24.94
C ILE A 2 0.96 11.53 -24.88
N GLU A 3 1.94 11.05 -25.62
CA GLU A 3 2.40 9.67 -25.56
C GLU A 3 2.91 9.36 -24.14
N ILE A 4 2.11 8.66 -23.34
CA ILE A 4 2.44 8.22 -21.97
C ILE A 4 3.77 7.43 -21.92
N THR A 5 4.22 6.92 -23.07
CA THR A 5 5.51 6.27 -23.29
C THR A 5 6.71 7.16 -22.92
N ASN A 6 6.63 8.48 -23.10
CA ASN A 6 7.75 9.41 -22.86
C ASN A 6 7.93 9.84 -21.39
N ILE A 7 7.05 9.42 -20.48
CA ILE A 7 7.15 9.76 -19.05
C ILE A 7 8.22 8.87 -18.38
N LYS A 8 9.11 9.47 -17.58
CA LYS A 8 10.12 8.72 -16.80
C LYS A 8 9.43 7.76 -15.81
N ASP A 9 10.01 6.57 -15.62
CA ASP A 9 9.44 5.52 -14.76
C ASP A 9 9.13 5.97 -13.33
N ARG A 10 9.92 6.91 -12.78
CA ARG A 10 9.68 7.50 -11.45
C ARG A 10 8.34 8.23 -11.38
N TYR A 11 7.95 8.93 -12.44
CA TYR A 11 6.65 9.60 -12.48
C TYR A 11 5.51 8.62 -12.78
N LYS A 12 5.75 7.63 -13.66
CA LYS A 12 4.79 6.55 -13.91
C LYS A 12 4.40 5.86 -12.61
N ILE A 13 5.36 5.49 -11.76
CA ILE A 13 5.05 4.79 -10.52
C ILE A 13 4.31 5.66 -9.50
N LEU A 14 4.61 6.96 -9.44
CA LEU A 14 3.87 7.90 -8.60
C LEU A 14 2.42 8.05 -9.06
N ILE A 15 2.19 8.17 -10.37
CA ILE A 15 0.84 8.25 -10.95
C ILE A 15 0.07 6.95 -10.67
N ILE A 16 0.70 5.80 -10.88
CA ILE A 16 0.09 4.49 -10.59
C ILE A 16 -0.28 4.40 -9.11
N TYR A 17 0.66 4.72 -8.22
CA TYR A 17 0.42 4.69 -6.78
C TYR A 17 -0.74 5.59 -6.36
N PHE A 18 -0.80 6.80 -6.91
CA PHE A 18 -1.89 7.73 -6.66
C PHE A 18 -3.25 7.16 -7.09
N ILE A 19 -3.33 6.62 -8.32
CA ILE A 19 -4.56 6.01 -8.85
C ILE A 19 -4.99 4.83 -7.99
N THR A 20 -4.07 3.92 -7.65
CA THR A 20 -4.41 2.72 -6.87
C THR A 20 -4.81 3.07 -5.43
N THR A 21 -4.23 4.13 -4.87
CA THR A 21 -4.62 4.68 -3.57
C THR A 21 -6.05 5.20 -3.60
N ILE A 22 -6.41 6.00 -4.61
CA ILE A 22 -7.79 6.49 -4.77
C ILE A 22 -8.77 5.32 -4.90
N ILE A 23 -8.47 4.32 -5.74
CA ILE A 23 -9.31 3.12 -5.90
C ILE A 23 -9.52 2.42 -4.55
N SER A 24 -8.44 2.22 -3.79
CA SER A 24 -8.49 1.59 -2.47
C SER A 24 -9.34 2.39 -1.48
N MET A 25 -9.19 3.72 -1.45
CA MET A 25 -9.96 4.62 -0.58
C MET A 25 -11.45 4.61 -0.92
N ILE A 26 -11.81 4.61 -2.21
CA ILE A 26 -13.20 4.51 -2.65
C ILE A 26 -13.81 3.21 -2.13
N ILE A 27 -13.09 2.09 -2.30
CA ILE A 27 -13.57 0.77 -1.83
C ILE A 27 -13.67 0.72 -0.31
N ALA A 28 -12.76 1.38 0.40
CA ALA A 28 -12.84 1.49 1.86
C ALA A 28 -14.11 2.25 2.28
N GLY A 29 -14.40 3.39 1.64
CA GLY A 29 -15.61 4.17 1.93
C GLY A 29 -16.92 3.44 1.65
N PHE A 30 -16.92 2.43 0.77
CA PHE A 30 -18.11 1.60 0.50
C PHE A 30 -18.24 0.38 1.42
N LEU A 31 -17.11 -0.24 1.82
CA LEU A 31 -17.12 -1.55 2.48
C LEU A 31 -16.75 -1.50 3.96
N VAL A 32 -16.20 -0.39 4.43
CA VAL A 32 -15.90 -0.16 5.84
C VAL A 32 -16.86 0.90 6.37
N GLU A 33 -17.99 0.42 6.92
CA GLU A 33 -19.08 1.30 7.38
C GLU A 33 -18.64 2.23 8.52
N TYR A 34 -17.87 1.71 9.48
CA TYR A 34 -17.44 2.44 10.67
C TYR A 34 -16.01 2.06 11.06
N ASP A 35 -15.04 2.89 10.65
CA ASP A 35 -13.61 2.69 10.94
C ASP A 35 -13.22 2.76 12.42
N TYR A 36 -14.14 3.19 13.29
CA TYR A 36 -13.97 3.20 14.74
C TYR A 36 -14.51 1.93 15.42
N ILE A 37 -15.25 1.08 14.68
CA ILE A 37 -15.72 -0.22 15.19
C ILE A 37 -14.70 -1.27 14.77
N GLN A 38 -14.01 -1.86 15.75
CA GLN A 38 -12.93 -2.82 15.51
C GLN A 38 -13.35 -3.97 14.58
N SER A 39 -14.55 -4.54 14.75
CA SER A 39 -15.03 -5.64 13.89
C SER A 39 -15.19 -5.24 12.41
N CYS A 40 -15.52 -3.99 12.12
CA CYS A 40 -15.63 -3.46 10.76
C CYS A 40 -14.26 -3.34 10.08
N LEU A 41 -13.17 -3.18 10.84
CA LEU A 41 -11.82 -3.04 10.28
C LEU A 41 -11.34 -4.26 9.50
N ARG A 42 -11.93 -5.45 9.74
CA ARG A 42 -11.66 -6.66 8.93
C ARG A 42 -11.97 -6.43 7.45
N ASN A 43 -12.92 -5.54 7.14
CA ASN A 43 -13.31 -5.23 5.77
C ASN A 43 -12.23 -4.45 5.01
N TYR A 44 -11.19 -3.92 5.67
CA TYR A 44 -10.00 -3.35 5.01
C TYR A 44 -9.24 -4.37 4.13
N LEU A 45 -9.57 -5.66 4.26
CA LEU A 45 -9.10 -6.72 3.36
C LEU A 45 -9.51 -6.44 1.90
N TRP A 46 -10.70 -5.88 1.67
CA TRP A 46 -11.17 -5.55 0.32
C TRP A 46 -10.39 -4.38 -0.32
N PRO A 47 -10.21 -3.22 0.35
CA PRO A 47 -9.30 -2.16 -0.09
C PRO A 47 -7.87 -2.65 -0.38
N LEU A 48 -7.33 -3.55 0.45
CA LEU A 48 -5.98 -4.11 0.29
C LEU A 48 -5.86 -4.97 -0.97
N ILE A 49 -6.83 -5.85 -1.21
CA ILE A 49 -6.89 -6.68 -2.43
C ILE A 49 -7.01 -5.78 -3.67
N ALA A 50 -7.91 -4.80 -3.62
CA ALA A 50 -8.13 -3.91 -4.74
C ALA A 50 -6.90 -3.05 -5.08
N PHE A 51 -6.22 -2.52 -4.06
CA PHE A 51 -4.94 -1.84 -4.23
C PHE A 51 -3.92 -2.75 -4.90
N THR A 52 -3.75 -3.98 -4.39
CA THR A 52 -2.76 -4.94 -4.87
C THR A 52 -2.99 -5.29 -6.35
N ILE A 53 -4.22 -5.65 -6.70
CA ILE A 53 -4.58 -6.04 -8.07
C ILE A 53 -4.42 -4.86 -9.03
N SER A 54 -4.98 -3.70 -8.69
CA SER A 54 -4.90 -2.51 -9.55
C SER A 54 -3.45 -2.05 -9.74
N PHE A 55 -2.62 -2.10 -8.71
CA PHE A 55 -1.19 -1.78 -8.80
C PHE A 55 -0.47 -2.71 -9.76
N LEU A 56 -0.66 -4.03 -9.63
CA LEU A 56 -0.04 -5.03 -10.52
C LEU A 56 -0.50 -4.90 -11.97
N ILE A 57 -1.76 -4.56 -12.21
CA ILE A 57 -2.27 -4.31 -13.57
C ILE A 57 -1.61 -3.07 -14.17
N LEU A 58 -1.57 -1.98 -13.42
CA LEU A 58 -1.11 -0.68 -13.91
C LEU A 58 0.40 -0.64 -14.14
N ILE A 59 1.24 -1.21 -13.27
CA ILE A 59 2.70 -1.30 -13.54
C ILE A 59 2.99 -2.01 -14.86
N ARG A 60 2.17 -3.01 -15.22
CA ARG A 60 2.32 -3.78 -16.45
C ARG A 60 1.83 -2.98 -17.65
N LEU A 61 0.67 -2.34 -17.52
CA LEU A 61 0.08 -1.47 -18.54
C LEU A 61 1.04 -0.33 -18.93
N PHE A 62 1.61 0.33 -17.93
CA PHE A 62 2.56 1.45 -18.12
C PHE A 62 4.00 0.99 -18.40
N LYS A 63 4.25 -0.33 -18.44
CA LYS A 63 5.55 -0.95 -18.72
C LYS A 63 6.68 -0.40 -17.84
N VAL A 64 6.41 -0.26 -16.54
CA VAL A 64 7.38 0.28 -15.58
C VAL A 64 8.52 -0.72 -15.38
N LYS A 65 9.78 -0.25 -15.37
CA LYS A 65 10.92 -1.12 -15.07
C LYS A 65 10.89 -1.60 -13.62
N PHE A 66 11.14 -2.89 -13.40
CA PHE A 66 11.17 -3.49 -12.06
C PHE A 66 12.12 -2.78 -11.08
N LYS A 67 13.28 -2.28 -11.54
CA LYS A 67 14.20 -1.49 -10.70
C LYS A 67 13.52 -0.25 -10.08
N SER A 68 12.67 0.44 -10.84
CA SER A 68 11.93 1.61 -10.36
C SER A 68 10.88 1.21 -9.32
N VAL A 69 10.21 0.06 -9.52
CA VAL A 69 9.28 -0.53 -8.55
C VAL A 69 9.99 -0.87 -7.25
N LEU A 70 11.15 -1.51 -7.32
CA LEU A 70 11.91 -1.94 -6.15
C LEU A 70 12.37 -0.74 -5.31
N ILE A 71 12.88 0.33 -5.94
CA ILE A 71 13.26 1.56 -5.25
C ILE A 71 12.04 2.20 -4.57
N PHE A 72 10.92 2.27 -5.28
CA PHE A 72 9.68 2.85 -4.74
C PHE A 72 9.17 2.07 -3.53
N LEU A 73 9.05 0.74 -3.64
CA LEU A 73 8.61 -0.11 -2.52
C LEU A 73 9.62 -0.07 -1.37
N GLY A 74 10.92 0.05 -1.63
CA GLY A 74 11.94 0.26 -0.60
C GLY A 74 11.72 1.54 0.21
N ILE A 75 11.35 2.63 -0.45
CA ILE A 75 10.98 3.89 0.23
C ILE A 75 9.71 3.69 1.09
N ILE A 76 8.70 3.00 0.56
CA ILE A 76 7.48 2.69 1.32
C ILE A 76 7.79 1.83 2.55
N ILE A 77 8.62 0.79 2.43
CA ILE A 77 9.02 -0.05 3.57
C ILE A 77 9.70 0.81 4.63
N PHE A 78 10.63 1.67 4.23
CA PHE A 78 11.32 2.57 5.15
C PHE A 78 10.34 3.50 5.88
N LEU A 79 9.35 4.06 5.18
CA LEU A 79 8.34 4.93 5.79
C LEU A 79 7.41 4.14 6.73
N LEU A 80 7.01 2.92 6.36
CA LEU A 80 6.19 2.06 7.19
C LEU A 80 6.82 1.73 8.56
N LEU A 81 8.15 1.75 8.67
CA LEU A 81 8.81 1.59 9.97
C LEU A 81 8.36 2.64 10.99
N PHE A 82 8.15 3.89 10.58
CA PHE A 82 7.70 4.95 11.50
C PHE A 82 6.25 4.74 11.96
N VAL A 83 5.41 4.14 11.10
CA VAL A 83 4.05 3.73 11.49
C VAL A 83 4.11 2.58 12.50
N LEU A 84 4.94 1.56 12.24
CA LEU A 84 5.10 0.41 13.12
C LEU A 84 5.72 0.80 14.48
N LEU A 85 6.67 1.74 14.52
CA LEU A 85 7.24 2.25 15.77
C LEU A 85 6.20 2.93 16.67
N ASN A 86 5.12 3.42 16.08
CA ASN A 86 4.03 4.10 16.77
C ASN A 86 2.74 3.26 16.70
N LEU A 87 2.85 1.93 16.57
CA LEU A 87 1.71 1.05 16.35
C LEU A 87 0.65 1.19 17.46
N ASP A 88 1.06 1.19 18.73
CA ASP A 88 0.16 1.29 19.88
C ASP A 88 -0.59 2.64 19.89
N PHE A 89 0.07 3.70 19.43
CA PHE A 89 -0.54 5.03 19.29
C PHE A 89 -1.67 5.04 18.25
N PHE A 90 -1.50 4.30 17.15
CA PHE A 90 -2.50 4.23 16.07
C PHE A 90 -3.56 3.15 16.27
N ALA A 91 -3.24 2.06 16.97
CA ALA A 91 -4.16 0.96 17.24
C ALA A 91 -5.10 1.26 18.43
N LEU A 92 -4.63 1.98 19.47
CA LEU A 92 -5.42 2.25 20.68
C LEU A 92 -6.33 3.49 20.58
N GLY A 93 -6.50 4.07 19.38
CA GLY A 93 -7.41 5.19 19.14
C GLY A 93 -7.02 6.52 19.81
N SER A 94 -5.84 6.60 20.45
CA SER A 94 -5.28 7.85 20.99
C SER A 94 -4.67 8.76 19.92
N GLY A 95 -4.53 8.23 18.69
CA GLY A 95 -3.76 8.77 17.58
C GLY A 95 -4.34 9.93 16.76
N ASN A 96 -5.13 10.84 17.36
CA ASN A 96 -5.65 12.00 16.64
C ASN A 96 -4.65 13.16 16.50
N THR A 97 -3.49 13.10 17.18
CA THR A 97 -2.44 14.13 17.10
C THR A 97 -1.06 13.51 16.84
N PRO A 98 -0.42 13.74 15.67
CA PRO A 98 0.89 13.18 15.31
C PRO A 98 2.05 13.51 16.28
N ASP A 99 1.81 14.40 17.24
CA ASP A 99 2.80 15.02 18.11
C ASP A 99 3.21 14.15 19.31
N GLY A 100 2.43 13.11 19.63
CA GLY A 100 2.67 12.22 20.77
C GLY A 100 3.59 11.02 20.48
N GLY A 101 3.93 10.78 19.21
CA GLY A 101 4.70 9.62 18.77
C GLY A 101 6.22 9.84 18.72
N ILE A 102 6.97 8.75 18.60
CA ILE A 102 8.41 8.78 18.31
C ILE A 102 8.58 9.28 16.86
N PHE A 103 9.41 10.31 16.65
CA PHE A 103 9.62 11.01 15.38
C PHE A 103 8.35 11.61 14.73
N PRO A 104 7.65 12.55 15.38
CA PRO A 104 6.34 13.08 14.95
C PRO A 104 6.24 13.46 13.47
N ARG A 105 7.24 14.20 12.96
CA ARG A 105 7.26 14.65 11.56
C ARG A 105 7.38 13.50 10.56
N MET A 106 8.25 12.52 10.86
CA MET A 106 8.44 11.36 9.98
C MET A 106 7.23 10.46 10.02
N THR A 107 6.63 10.28 11.21
CA THR A 107 5.39 9.54 11.39
C THR A 107 4.24 10.19 10.63
N PHE A 108 4.11 11.51 10.66
CA PHE A 108 3.12 12.24 9.85
C PHE A 108 3.31 11.95 8.35
N ILE A 109 4.53 12.12 7.84
CA ILE A 109 4.83 11.84 6.43
C ILE A 109 4.48 10.39 6.10
N ALA A 110 4.91 9.44 6.93
CA ALA A 110 4.65 8.03 6.74
C ALA A 110 3.15 7.71 6.75
N LEU A 111 2.37 8.35 7.62
CA LEU A 111 0.94 8.09 7.76
C LEU A 111 0.19 8.39 6.47
N TYR A 112 0.43 9.52 5.82
CA TYR A 112 -0.26 9.86 4.58
C TYR A 112 0.34 9.16 3.36
N THR A 113 1.65 8.95 3.34
CA THR A 113 2.33 8.36 2.17
C THR A 113 2.18 6.84 2.09
N THR A 114 1.77 6.17 3.16
CA THR A 114 1.65 4.69 3.22
C THR A 114 0.23 4.20 3.44
N LEU A 115 -0.79 5.06 3.29
CA LEU A 115 -2.19 4.74 3.57
C LEU A 115 -2.68 3.37 3.04
N PRO A 116 -2.43 2.99 1.77
CA PRO A 116 -2.90 1.70 1.25
C PRO A 116 -2.25 0.49 1.95
N PHE A 117 -1.05 0.65 2.48
CA PHE A 117 -0.31 -0.40 3.18
C PHE A 117 -0.73 -0.53 4.64
N GLN A 118 -1.28 0.54 5.23
CA GLN A 118 -1.87 0.50 6.57
C GLN A 118 -3.14 -0.37 6.64
N ALA A 119 -3.77 -0.68 5.49
CA ALA A 119 -4.87 -1.63 5.43
C ALA A 119 -4.47 -3.00 6.02
N VAL A 120 -3.21 -3.44 5.91
CA VAL A 120 -2.72 -4.67 6.57
C VAL A 120 -2.85 -4.54 8.10
N ILE A 121 -2.45 -3.41 8.66
CA ILE A 121 -2.54 -3.13 10.10
C ILE A 121 -4.01 -3.11 10.53
N LYS A 122 -4.87 -2.40 9.79
CA LYS A 122 -6.31 -2.32 10.07
C LYS A 122 -7.00 -3.68 10.04
N VAL A 123 -6.67 -4.54 9.07
CA VAL A 123 -7.20 -5.91 9.03
C VAL A 123 -6.82 -6.68 10.30
N LEU A 124 -5.54 -6.63 10.70
CA LEU A 124 -5.06 -7.33 11.89
C LEU A 124 -5.68 -6.77 13.17
N ASP A 125 -5.86 -5.45 13.24
CA ASP A 125 -6.55 -4.77 14.33
C ASP A 125 -8.02 -5.23 14.44
N GLY A 126 -8.71 -5.39 13.32
CA GLY A 126 -10.07 -5.95 13.31
C GLY A 126 -10.16 -7.39 13.81
N TYR A 127 -9.06 -8.15 13.76
CA TYR A 127 -8.95 -9.49 14.34
C TYR A 127 -8.36 -9.50 15.75
N ASP A 128 -8.15 -8.34 16.37
CA ASP A 128 -7.53 -8.18 17.70
C ASP A 128 -6.11 -8.77 17.79
N ILE A 129 -5.39 -8.76 16.67
CA ILE A 129 -4.03 -9.30 16.54
C ILE A 129 -3.08 -8.26 15.94
N TYR A 130 -3.33 -6.96 16.17
CA TYR A 130 -2.55 -5.86 15.59
C TYR A 130 -1.04 -5.97 15.87
N LYS A 131 -0.62 -6.58 17.00
CA LYS A 131 0.79 -6.83 17.32
C LYS A 131 1.51 -7.71 16.29
N PHE A 132 0.79 -8.51 15.52
CA PHE A 132 1.37 -9.27 14.40
C PHE A 132 1.77 -8.38 13.21
N SER A 133 1.44 -7.08 13.21
CA SER A 133 1.81 -6.14 12.15
C SER A 133 3.31 -6.07 11.92
N TYR A 134 4.14 -6.22 12.97
CA TYR A 134 5.60 -6.25 12.85
C TYR A 134 6.12 -7.40 11.97
N ILE A 135 5.32 -8.45 11.78
CA ILE A 135 5.65 -9.62 10.95
C ILE A 135 4.88 -9.56 9.63
N MET A 136 3.57 -9.31 9.70
CA MET A 136 2.67 -9.38 8.55
C MET A 136 2.89 -8.25 7.53
N VAL A 137 3.22 -7.04 7.98
CA VAL A 137 3.51 -5.92 7.06
C VAL A 137 4.75 -6.23 6.22
N PRO A 138 5.91 -6.63 6.80
CA PRO A 138 7.06 -7.08 6.00
C PRO A 138 6.75 -8.24 5.05
N ILE A 139 6.00 -9.24 5.50
CA ILE A 139 5.60 -10.37 4.64
C ILE A 139 4.81 -9.87 3.43
N TYR A 140 3.79 -9.04 3.65
CA TYR A 140 3.01 -8.46 2.57
C TYR A 140 3.89 -7.67 1.57
N MET A 141 4.83 -6.87 2.06
CA MET A 141 5.74 -6.09 1.21
C MET A 141 6.66 -6.99 0.37
N LEU A 142 7.20 -8.06 0.95
CA LEU A 142 8.01 -9.04 0.22
C LEU A 142 7.19 -9.80 -0.82
N SER A 143 5.98 -10.23 -0.46
CA SER A 143 5.04 -10.85 -1.40
C SER A 143 4.71 -9.91 -2.55
N LEU A 144 4.48 -8.61 -2.27
CA LEU A 144 4.22 -7.63 -3.31
C LEU A 144 5.42 -7.46 -4.24
N ILE A 145 6.65 -7.35 -3.72
CA ILE A 145 7.87 -7.30 -4.54
C ILE A 145 7.97 -8.53 -5.45
N PHE A 146 7.72 -9.72 -4.91
CA PHE A 146 7.75 -10.97 -5.66
C PHE A 146 6.68 -11.01 -6.78
N LEU A 147 5.45 -10.62 -6.47
CA LEU A 147 4.36 -10.53 -7.46
C LEU A 147 4.68 -9.51 -8.56
N ASN A 148 5.25 -8.35 -8.21
CA ASN A 148 5.71 -7.35 -9.17
C ASN A 148 6.76 -7.92 -10.12
N TYR A 149 7.72 -8.69 -9.60
CA TYR A 149 8.75 -9.34 -10.40
C TYR A 149 8.13 -10.28 -11.44
N ILE A 150 7.23 -11.16 -11.00
CA ILE A 150 6.51 -12.10 -11.88
C ILE A 150 5.72 -11.33 -12.94
N THR A 151 4.88 -10.37 -12.52
CA THR A 151 3.98 -9.62 -13.40
C THR A 151 4.73 -8.89 -14.52
N LEU A 152 5.93 -8.33 -14.23
CA LEU A 152 6.73 -7.62 -15.22
C LEU A 152 7.61 -8.53 -16.08
N LYS A 153 7.99 -9.71 -15.59
CA LYS A 153 8.78 -10.71 -16.34
C LYS A 153 7.92 -11.64 -17.22
N PHE A 154 6.62 -11.75 -16.94
CA PHE A 154 5.72 -12.63 -17.68
C PHE A 154 5.50 -12.14 -19.12
N LYS A 155 6.23 -12.74 -20.08
CA LYS A 155 6.01 -12.54 -21.52
C LYS A 155 4.80 -13.37 -21.94
N VAL A 156 3.75 -12.71 -22.41
CA VAL A 156 2.66 -13.41 -23.13
C VAL A 156 3.24 -13.88 -24.47
N LYS A 157 3.28 -15.19 -24.71
CA LYS A 157 3.52 -15.73 -26.05
C LYS A 157 2.45 -15.14 -26.96
N LYS A 158 2.83 -14.34 -27.96
CA LYS A 158 1.92 -14.01 -29.05
C LYS A 158 1.57 -15.33 -29.73
N GLN A 159 0.31 -15.73 -29.67
CA GLN A 159 -0.19 -16.71 -30.61
C GLN A 159 -0.01 -16.08 -32.00
N SER A 160 0.83 -16.68 -32.85
CA SER A 160 0.83 -16.32 -34.26
C SER A 160 -0.55 -16.69 -34.79
N LYS A 161 -1.18 -15.74 -35.46
CA LYS A 161 -2.37 -16.01 -36.29
C LYS A 161 -2.10 -17.13 -37.26
#